data_AF-A0A7C1M1M1-F1
#
_entry.id   AF-A0A7C1M1M1-F1
#
_cell.length_a   1.000
_cell.length_b   1.000
_cell.length_c   1.000
_cell.angle_alpha   90.00
_cell.angle_beta   90.00
_cell.angle_gamma   90.00
#
_symmetry.space_group_name_H-M   'P 1'
#
loop_
_entity.id
_entity.type
_entity.pdbx_description
1 polymer ?
#
loop_
_entity_poly.entity_id
_entity_poly.type
_entity_poly.pdbx_seq_one_letter_code
_entity_poly.pdbx_strand_id
1 'polypeptide(L)'
;MGHPGESGLLEWPMSLLDYEKRFASLRMNRGGANKSPHKVAMLQAVMDLVESGDVTNNRFYFNGDLKRQFTERFQALASPSDRNNPHLPFFHLRSEGFWHHKTRPGQQEPYDQLTTSTSQGVINAHIDHVFLDDELFELLGNQFARELLRSSLLTSLDETSIRDLLQPERGGWDWLECEFLVHDYVTMLEKHLVGAAYSKAAHRRALQPRLNNRSEGSIEYKHQNVSAVLLELGLPYIPGYKPAFNYQQQLKQVVLSYLAGHQKVVDDVNLVADQVVGESDHHDWAWETVFDPEPPERIPHVAEGRPSYLAKRIDFSERERRNRQLGESAEKFVLRMEKQRLIAENRPDLAAEVEWSSEKRGDGLGYDIRSFDALGDQERFLEVKATKSGKYQPFFISENERSFSIEFSEAFRLYR
;
A
#
# COMPACT_ATOMS: atom_id res chain seq x y z
N MET A 1 50.95 -17.98 29.81
CA MET A 1 50.60 -16.56 29.56
C MET A 1 50.72 -16.30 28.07
N GLY A 2 49.67 -15.74 27.47
CA GLY A 2 49.63 -15.37 26.05
C GLY A 2 48.42 -15.96 25.33
N HIS A 3 47.21 -15.49 25.67
CA HIS A 3 45.98 -15.78 24.94
C HIS A 3 46.06 -15.22 23.51
N PRO A 4 45.59 -15.95 22.47
CA PRO A 4 45.26 -15.35 21.19
C PRO A 4 43.91 -14.62 21.35
N GLY A 5 43.91 -13.32 21.11
CA GLY A 5 42.71 -12.50 21.12
C GLY A 5 41.80 -12.86 19.95
N GLU A 6 40.73 -13.60 20.25
CA GLU A 6 39.48 -13.50 19.51
C GLU A 6 38.95 -12.07 19.67
N SER A 7 38.93 -11.31 18.60
CA SER A 7 38.06 -10.14 18.46
C SER A 7 37.17 -10.35 17.24
N GLY A 8 36.40 -11.44 17.25
CA GLY A 8 35.16 -11.50 16.51
C GLY A 8 34.14 -10.66 17.27
N LEU A 9 34.17 -9.34 17.07
CA LEU A 9 33.01 -8.52 17.39
C LEU A 9 31.87 -9.11 16.56
N LEU A 10 30.90 -9.73 17.22
CA LEU A 10 29.60 -10.02 16.61
C LEU A 10 29.08 -8.67 16.10
N GLU A 11 29.23 -8.41 14.80
CA GLU A 11 28.46 -7.35 14.17
C GLU A 11 27.01 -7.79 14.29
N TRP A 12 26.24 -7.08 15.12
CA TRP A 12 24.81 -7.31 15.22
C TRP A 12 24.19 -6.96 13.86
N PRO A 13 23.36 -7.84 13.28
CA PRO A 13 22.68 -7.56 12.03
C PRO A 13 21.86 -6.28 12.19
N MET A 14 21.96 -5.38 11.22
CA MET A 14 21.25 -4.10 11.27
C MET A 14 19.74 -4.30 11.16
N SER A 15 18.98 -3.63 12.03
CA SER A 15 17.52 -3.70 12.02
C SER A 15 16.91 -2.72 11.00
N LEU A 16 15.62 -2.91 10.68
CA LEU A 16 14.86 -1.96 9.87
C LEU A 16 14.92 -0.52 10.42
N LEU A 17 14.86 -0.36 11.75
CA LEU A 17 14.97 0.93 12.44
C LEU A 17 16.38 1.55 12.28
N ASP A 18 17.43 0.74 12.19
CA ASP A 18 18.79 1.24 11.96
C ASP A 18 18.94 1.76 10.53
N TYR A 19 18.40 1.04 9.54
CA TYR A 19 18.37 1.50 8.16
C TYR A 19 17.47 2.72 7.96
N GLU A 20 16.32 2.78 8.64
CA GLU A 20 15.44 3.95 8.65
C GLU A 20 16.19 5.23 9.06
N LYS A 21 16.92 5.16 10.18
CA LYS A 21 17.74 6.28 10.68
C LYS A 21 18.85 6.65 9.71
N ARG A 22 19.54 5.68 9.11
CA ARG A 22 20.57 5.93 8.09
C ARG A 22 19.99 6.60 6.84
N PHE A 23 18.82 6.17 6.40
CA PHE A 23 18.14 6.71 5.22
C PHE A 23 17.66 8.15 5.47
N ALA A 24 17.14 8.43 6.66
CA ALA A 24 16.75 9.79 7.06
C ALA A 24 17.96 10.75 7.21
N SER A 25 19.16 10.21 7.47
CA SER A 25 20.38 10.98 7.73
C SER A 25 21.43 10.91 6.61
N LEU A 26 21.02 10.58 5.39
CA LEU A 26 21.91 10.47 4.23
C LEU A 26 22.85 11.67 4.07
N ARG A 27 24.11 11.40 3.73
CA ARG A 27 25.10 12.45 3.47
C ARG A 27 24.88 13.07 2.09
N MET A 28 24.09 14.13 2.05
CA MET A 28 23.67 14.82 0.81
C MET A 28 24.56 16.01 0.49
N ASN A 29 24.93 16.15 -0.80
CA ASN A 29 25.55 17.37 -1.30
C ASN A 29 24.53 18.52 -1.28
N ARG A 30 24.98 19.72 -0.90
CA ARG A 30 24.17 20.95 -0.94
C ARG A 30 24.43 21.68 -2.26
N GLY A 31 23.41 21.81 -3.10
CA GLY A 31 23.47 22.56 -4.35
C GLY A 31 22.43 23.67 -4.31
N GLY A 32 22.83 24.89 -3.97
CA GLY A 32 21.89 26.00 -3.76
C GLY A 32 21.08 25.85 -2.48
N ALA A 33 19.78 26.23 -2.51
CA ALA A 33 18.91 26.23 -1.34
C ALA A 33 18.44 24.83 -0.88
N ASN A 34 18.53 23.80 -1.73
CA ASN A 34 17.99 22.46 -1.45
C ASN A 34 19.09 21.37 -1.46
N LYS A 35 18.82 20.27 -0.75
CA LYS A 35 19.66 19.06 -0.76
C LYS A 35 19.55 18.35 -2.11
N SER A 36 20.67 17.84 -2.60
CA SER A 36 20.75 17.22 -3.94
C SER A 36 19.99 15.89 -4.03
N PRO A 37 19.05 15.69 -4.97
CA PRO A 37 18.14 14.52 -4.97
C PRO A 37 18.78 13.20 -5.45
N HIS A 38 20.02 13.23 -5.95
CA HIS A 38 20.64 12.13 -6.67
C HIS A 38 20.73 10.81 -5.88
N LYS A 39 21.17 10.86 -4.61
CA LYS A 39 21.28 9.64 -3.78
C LYS A 39 19.91 9.04 -3.49
N VAL A 40 18.92 9.89 -3.21
CA VAL A 40 17.53 9.47 -2.98
C VAL A 40 16.94 8.84 -4.24
N ALA A 41 17.13 9.47 -5.40
CA ALA A 41 16.66 8.91 -6.67
C ALA A 41 17.30 7.55 -6.99
N MET A 42 18.59 7.36 -6.69
CA MET A 42 19.27 6.08 -6.89
C MET A 42 18.76 4.98 -5.96
N LEU A 43 18.55 5.28 -4.68
CA LEU A 43 18.01 4.30 -3.73
C LEU A 43 16.55 3.94 -4.05
N GLN A 44 15.74 4.92 -4.48
CA GLN A 44 14.38 4.64 -4.97
C GLN A 44 14.39 3.78 -6.24
N ALA A 45 15.30 4.01 -7.17
CA ALA A 45 15.43 3.21 -8.39
C ALA A 45 15.82 1.76 -8.08
N VAL A 46 16.71 1.53 -7.11
CA VAL A 46 17.06 0.20 -6.62
C VAL A 46 15.87 -0.49 -5.98
N MET A 47 15.08 0.22 -5.17
CA MET A 47 13.83 -0.30 -4.60
C MET A 47 12.81 -0.66 -5.69
N ASP A 48 12.69 0.15 -6.75
CA ASP A 48 11.79 -0.11 -7.88
C ASP A 48 12.17 -1.41 -8.60
N LEU A 49 13.46 -1.67 -8.80
CA LEU A 49 13.96 -2.89 -9.44
C LEU A 49 13.72 -4.16 -8.60
N VAL A 50 13.80 -4.04 -7.27
CA VAL A 50 13.45 -5.14 -6.36
C VAL A 50 11.93 -5.37 -6.37
N GLU A 51 11.14 -4.30 -6.36
CA GLU A 51 9.68 -4.34 -6.38
C GLU A 51 9.11 -4.92 -7.67
N SER A 52 9.71 -4.60 -8.81
CA SER A 52 9.32 -5.15 -10.13
C SER A 52 9.75 -6.60 -10.34
N GLY A 53 10.68 -7.11 -9.52
CA GLY A 53 11.30 -8.42 -9.70
C GLY A 53 12.39 -8.44 -10.79
N ASP A 54 12.78 -7.29 -11.34
CA ASP A 54 13.90 -7.18 -12.29
C ASP A 54 15.24 -7.56 -11.63
N VAL A 55 15.32 -7.42 -10.31
CA VAL A 55 16.45 -7.86 -9.50
C VAL A 55 15.99 -8.88 -8.45
N THR A 56 16.44 -10.12 -8.60
CA THR A 56 16.10 -11.25 -7.72
C THR A 56 17.24 -11.72 -6.81
N ASN A 57 18.44 -11.16 -7.01
CA ASN A 57 19.61 -11.40 -6.18
C ASN A 57 20.29 -10.06 -5.87
N ASN A 58 21.10 -10.02 -4.81
CA ASN A 58 21.74 -8.79 -4.33
C ASN A 58 22.87 -8.31 -5.26
N ARG A 59 22.55 -7.99 -6.52
CA ARG A 59 23.48 -7.50 -7.54
C ARG A 59 22.78 -6.50 -8.47
N PHE A 60 23.25 -5.26 -8.43
CA PHE A 60 22.73 -4.14 -9.19
C PHE A 60 23.76 -3.67 -10.21
N TYR A 61 23.47 -3.89 -11.49
CA TYR A 61 24.36 -3.49 -12.58
C TYR A 61 24.07 -2.05 -13.02
N PHE A 62 25.11 -1.32 -13.44
CA PHE A 62 24.96 0.03 -14.03
C PHE A 62 24.47 -0.02 -15.48
N ASN A 63 23.32 -0.66 -15.70
CA ASN A 63 22.75 -1.00 -17.00
C ASN A 63 21.65 -0.02 -17.44
N GLY A 64 20.96 -0.31 -18.55
CA GLY A 64 19.87 0.52 -19.07
C GLY A 64 18.67 0.59 -18.13
N ASP A 65 18.34 -0.51 -17.45
CA ASP A 65 17.18 -0.59 -16.56
C ASP A 65 17.35 0.28 -15.32
N LEU A 66 18.50 0.19 -14.65
CA LEU A 66 18.80 1.05 -13.50
C LEU A 66 18.82 2.53 -13.90
N LYS A 67 19.40 2.86 -15.06
CA LYS A 67 19.45 4.26 -15.54
C LYS A 67 18.06 4.81 -15.89
N ARG A 68 17.17 3.96 -16.42
CA ARG A 68 15.78 4.32 -16.71
C ARG A 68 15.03 4.62 -15.42
N GLN A 69 15.03 3.69 -14.46
CA GLN A 69 14.39 3.87 -13.15
C GLN A 69 14.95 5.10 -12.41
N PHE A 70 16.27 5.26 -12.43
CA PHE A 70 16.92 6.46 -11.87
C PHE A 70 16.40 7.73 -12.51
N THR A 71 16.31 7.77 -13.85
CA THR A 71 15.88 8.97 -14.58
C THR A 71 14.45 9.35 -14.23
N GLU A 72 13.55 8.38 -14.15
CA GLU A 72 12.16 8.60 -13.76
C GLU A 72 12.05 9.18 -12.34
N ARG A 73 12.74 8.57 -11.37
CA ARG A 73 12.74 9.05 -9.98
C ARG A 73 13.44 10.40 -9.82
N PHE A 74 14.54 10.60 -10.54
CA PHE A 74 15.28 11.86 -10.53
C PHE A 74 14.42 13.01 -11.07
N GLN A 75 13.72 12.83 -12.19
CA GLN A 75 12.86 13.86 -12.78
C GLN A 75 11.73 14.30 -11.83
N ALA A 76 11.20 13.40 -11.02
CA ALA A 76 10.18 13.72 -10.03
C ALA A 76 10.68 14.57 -8.86
N LEU A 77 12.00 14.57 -8.59
CA LEU A 77 12.63 15.22 -7.43
C LEU A 77 13.53 16.40 -7.81
N ALA A 78 13.99 16.45 -9.06
CA ALA A 78 15.00 17.40 -9.54
C ALA A 78 14.46 18.83 -9.66
N SER A 79 15.30 19.79 -9.29
CA SER A 79 15.11 21.19 -9.64
C SER A 79 15.66 21.48 -11.05
N PRO A 80 15.30 22.61 -11.69
CA PRO A 80 15.82 22.97 -13.02
C PRO A 80 17.35 23.07 -13.12
N SER A 81 18.05 23.26 -12.00
CA SER A 81 19.52 23.32 -11.95
C SER A 81 20.19 21.96 -11.82
N ASP A 82 19.45 20.91 -11.48
CA ASP A 82 20.00 19.56 -11.29
C ASP A 82 20.22 18.88 -12.64
N ARG A 83 21.34 18.16 -12.77
CA ARG A 83 21.70 17.44 -14.00
C ARG A 83 21.57 15.94 -13.79
N ASN A 84 20.88 15.26 -14.70
CA ASN A 84 20.71 13.81 -14.64
C ASN A 84 22.06 13.07 -14.86
N ASN A 85 22.71 12.70 -13.76
CA ASN A 85 24.04 12.09 -13.73
C ASN A 85 24.05 10.84 -12.84
N PRO A 86 23.49 9.69 -13.27
CA PRO A 86 23.32 8.50 -12.43
C PRO A 86 24.63 7.87 -11.96
N HIS A 87 25.73 8.08 -12.69
CA HIS A 87 27.04 7.54 -12.34
C HIS A 87 27.56 8.08 -10.99
N LEU A 88 27.23 9.32 -10.64
CA LEU A 88 27.66 9.96 -9.40
C LEU A 88 27.06 9.29 -8.15
N PRO A 89 25.73 9.21 -7.96
CA PRO A 89 25.17 8.52 -6.80
C PRO A 89 25.49 7.03 -6.80
N PHE A 90 25.59 6.37 -7.97
CA PHE A 90 26.00 4.97 -8.06
C PHE A 90 27.39 4.74 -7.45
N PHE A 91 28.31 5.69 -7.61
CA PHE A 91 29.64 5.62 -7.02
C PHE A 91 29.69 6.07 -5.55
N HIS A 92 29.03 7.19 -5.23
CA HIS A 92 29.20 7.88 -3.95
C HIS A 92 28.34 7.32 -2.82
N LEU A 93 27.35 6.46 -3.10
CA LEU A 93 26.60 5.77 -2.05
C LEU A 93 27.47 4.83 -1.21
N ARG A 94 28.66 4.42 -1.71
CA ARG A 94 29.62 3.64 -0.93
C ARG A 94 30.03 4.27 0.41
N SER A 95 29.89 5.59 0.56
CA SER A 95 30.19 6.28 1.80
C SER A 95 29.14 6.08 2.90
N GLU A 96 27.97 5.53 2.57
CA GLU A 96 26.87 5.31 3.52
C GLU A 96 26.99 3.97 4.28
N GLY A 97 27.92 3.11 3.86
CA GLY A 97 28.27 1.86 4.55
C GLY A 97 27.35 0.67 4.31
N PHE A 98 26.25 0.84 3.57
CA PHE A 98 25.32 -0.25 3.19
C PHE A 98 25.28 -0.52 1.67
N TRP A 99 26.15 0.17 0.91
CA TRP A 99 26.24 0.11 -0.55
C TRP A 99 27.66 -0.24 -0.95
N HIS A 100 27.85 -1.41 -1.53
CA HIS A 100 29.18 -1.99 -1.76
C HIS A 100 29.43 -2.18 -3.24
N HIS A 101 30.67 -1.97 -3.67
CA HIS A 101 31.05 -2.17 -5.07
C HIS A 101 31.81 -3.48 -5.21
N LYS A 102 31.34 -4.34 -6.11
CA LYS A 102 32.15 -5.41 -6.64
C LYS A 102 33.00 -4.86 -7.79
N THR A 103 34.31 -4.82 -7.60
CA THR A 103 35.24 -4.40 -8.64
C THR A 103 35.34 -5.47 -9.73
N ARG A 104 35.61 -5.05 -10.96
CA ARG A 104 35.92 -5.97 -12.06
C ARG A 104 37.26 -6.67 -11.79
N PRO A 105 37.46 -7.91 -12.31
CA PRO A 105 38.74 -8.60 -12.19
C PRO A 105 39.91 -7.72 -12.64
N GLY A 106 40.93 -7.57 -11.77
CA GLY A 106 42.12 -6.76 -12.05
C GLY A 106 41.96 -5.25 -11.90
N GLN A 107 40.78 -4.75 -11.48
CA GLN A 107 40.50 -3.31 -11.36
C GLN A 107 40.54 -2.79 -9.91
N GLN A 108 40.93 -3.61 -8.94
CA GLN A 108 40.94 -3.22 -7.52
C GLN A 108 41.89 -2.04 -7.24
N GLU A 109 43.17 -2.16 -7.61
CA GLU A 109 44.15 -1.09 -7.34
C GLU A 109 43.81 0.25 -8.03
N PRO A 110 43.41 0.28 -9.32
CA PRO A 110 42.92 1.51 -9.95
C PRO A 110 41.67 2.07 -9.26
N TYR A 111 40.75 1.20 -8.85
CA TYR A 111 39.51 1.60 -8.19
C TYR A 111 39.77 2.25 -6.82
N ASP A 112 40.73 1.74 -6.04
CA ASP A 112 41.06 2.27 -4.71
C ASP A 112 41.63 3.70 -4.79
N GLN A 113 42.19 4.09 -5.93
CA GLN A 113 42.67 5.45 -6.21
C GLN A 113 41.54 6.41 -6.62
N LEU A 114 40.34 5.90 -6.95
CA LEU A 114 39.23 6.74 -7.37
C LEU A 114 38.59 7.47 -6.19
N THR A 115 38.61 8.80 -6.25
CA THR A 115 37.85 9.66 -5.32
C THR A 115 36.46 10.00 -5.84
N THR A 116 36.24 9.94 -7.15
CA THR A 116 34.93 10.18 -7.79
C THR A 116 34.82 9.46 -9.13
N SER A 117 33.59 9.17 -9.57
CA SER A 117 33.30 8.77 -10.94
C SER A 117 33.05 10.00 -11.81
N THR A 118 34.00 10.39 -12.66
CA THR A 118 33.84 11.57 -13.53
C THR A 118 32.93 11.32 -14.74
N SER A 119 32.68 10.05 -15.08
CA SER A 119 31.78 9.67 -16.18
C SER A 119 31.21 8.26 -15.98
N GLN A 120 30.22 7.92 -16.81
CA GLN A 120 29.71 6.54 -16.91
C GLN A 120 30.80 5.54 -17.33
N GLY A 121 31.79 5.98 -18.13
CA GLY A 121 32.90 5.14 -18.56
C GLY A 121 33.75 4.64 -17.40
N VAL A 122 33.94 5.48 -16.37
CA VAL A 122 34.68 5.11 -15.15
C VAL A 122 33.95 4.00 -14.39
N ILE A 123 32.63 4.10 -14.25
CA ILE A 123 31.82 3.03 -13.63
C ILE A 123 31.99 1.73 -14.40
N ASN A 124 31.76 1.77 -15.71
CA ASN A 124 31.80 0.59 -16.56
C ASN A 124 33.18 -0.08 -16.57
N ALA A 125 34.27 0.70 -16.45
CA ALA A 125 35.63 0.18 -16.46
C ALA A 125 36.02 -0.52 -15.15
N HIS A 126 35.56 -0.02 -13.99
CA HIS A 126 36.08 -0.47 -12.69
C HIS A 126 35.08 -1.29 -11.86
N ILE A 127 33.79 -1.03 -12.00
CA ILE A 127 32.75 -1.63 -11.17
C ILE A 127 31.97 -2.65 -12.02
N ASP A 128 31.90 -3.88 -11.51
CA ASP A 128 31.09 -4.93 -12.12
C ASP A 128 29.61 -4.74 -11.74
N HIS A 129 29.32 -4.70 -10.45
CA HIS A 129 28.01 -4.45 -9.89
C HIS A 129 28.10 -3.84 -8.49
N VAL A 130 26.98 -3.31 -8.02
CA VAL A 130 26.75 -2.95 -6.62
C VAL A 130 26.03 -4.11 -5.92
N PHE A 131 26.31 -4.31 -4.64
CA PHE A 131 25.47 -5.10 -3.75
C PHE A 131 25.22 -4.31 -2.46
N LEU A 132 24.06 -4.51 -1.84
CA LEU A 132 23.72 -3.90 -0.56
C LEU A 132 24.18 -4.81 0.59
N ASP A 133 24.07 -4.36 1.83
CA ASP A 133 24.05 -5.30 2.96
C ASP A 133 22.97 -6.36 2.75
N ASP A 134 23.22 -7.60 3.18
CA ASP A 134 22.28 -8.70 2.97
C ASP A 134 20.96 -8.46 3.70
N GLU A 135 21.01 -7.95 4.94
CA GLU A 135 19.82 -7.58 5.71
C GLU A 135 19.02 -6.47 5.03
N LEU A 136 19.69 -5.46 4.46
CA LEU A 136 19.01 -4.40 3.72
C LEU A 136 18.33 -4.97 2.48
N PHE A 137 19.01 -5.82 1.72
CA PHE A 137 18.42 -6.44 0.53
C PHE A 137 17.21 -7.31 0.87
N GLU A 138 17.27 -8.09 1.95
CA GLU A 138 16.14 -8.85 2.48
C GLU A 138 14.97 -7.96 2.88
N LEU A 139 15.24 -6.84 3.58
CA LEU A 139 14.23 -5.84 3.93
C LEU A 139 13.61 -5.18 2.70
N LEU A 140 14.37 -4.92 1.63
CA LEU A 140 13.80 -4.44 0.37
C LEU A 140 12.87 -5.48 -0.26
N GLY A 141 13.01 -6.75 0.11
CA GLY A 141 12.07 -7.83 -0.21
C GLY A 141 10.72 -7.75 0.51
N ASN A 142 10.54 -6.84 1.47
CA ASN A 142 9.26 -6.62 2.16
C ASN A 142 8.65 -5.29 1.73
N GLN A 143 7.38 -5.32 1.29
CA GLN A 143 6.69 -4.12 0.80
C GLN A 143 6.62 -3.00 1.86
N PHE A 144 6.31 -3.35 3.11
CA PHE A 144 6.18 -2.36 4.18
C PHE A 144 7.53 -1.78 4.58
N ALA A 145 8.57 -2.62 4.64
CA ALA A 145 9.92 -2.14 4.89
C ALA A 145 10.41 -1.23 3.76
N ARG A 146 10.15 -1.55 2.48
CA ARG A 146 10.44 -0.64 1.35
C ARG A 146 9.73 0.70 1.50
N GLU A 147 8.42 0.69 1.74
CA GLU A 147 7.65 1.92 1.89
C GLU A 147 8.12 2.77 3.08
N LEU A 148 8.52 2.12 4.18
CA LEU A 148 9.10 2.81 5.33
C LEU A 148 10.40 3.51 4.92
N LEU A 149 11.32 2.76 4.32
CA LEU A 149 12.61 3.27 3.89
C LEU A 149 12.45 4.38 2.82
N ARG A 150 11.50 4.25 1.88
CA ARG A 150 11.15 5.32 0.91
C ARG A 150 10.70 6.59 1.62
N SER A 151 9.80 6.48 2.60
CA SER A 151 9.34 7.62 3.41
C SER A 151 10.53 8.31 4.10
N SER A 152 11.42 7.53 4.72
CA SER A 152 12.61 8.07 5.40
C SER A 152 13.61 8.73 4.44
N LEU A 153 13.73 8.26 3.19
CA LEU A 153 14.52 8.96 2.17
C LEU A 153 13.97 10.33 1.84
N LEU A 154 12.65 10.50 1.80
CA LEU A 154 12.03 11.80 1.54
C LEU A 154 12.25 12.75 2.72
N THR A 155 12.18 12.26 3.96
CA THR A 155 12.57 13.02 5.16
C THR A 155 13.99 13.57 5.04
N SER A 156 14.92 12.82 4.44
CA SER A 156 16.30 13.29 4.26
C SER A 156 16.42 14.53 3.36
N LEU A 157 15.45 14.78 2.48
CA LEU A 157 15.41 15.94 1.57
C LEU A 157 14.86 17.21 2.23
N ASP A 158 14.11 17.08 3.33
CA ASP A 158 13.48 18.19 4.03
C ASP A 158 14.24 18.54 5.33
N GLU A 159 14.64 19.81 5.51
CA GLU A 159 15.27 20.26 6.76
C GLU A 159 14.25 20.46 7.90
N THR A 160 12.97 20.59 7.57
CA THR A 160 11.86 20.80 8.52
C THR A 160 11.51 19.50 9.24
N SER A 161 11.42 18.39 8.50
CA SER A 161 11.07 17.06 9.03
C SER A 161 12.03 16.49 10.10
N ILE A 162 13.29 16.94 10.16
CA ILE A 162 14.27 16.49 11.19
C ILE A 162 14.05 17.19 12.53
N ARG A 163 13.56 18.44 12.53
CA ARG A 163 13.23 19.17 13.77
C ARG A 163 11.97 18.64 14.45
N ASP A 164 10.96 18.29 13.67
CA ASP A 164 9.67 17.78 14.18
C ASP A 164 9.79 16.37 14.79
N LEU A 165 10.75 15.57 14.30
CA LEU A 165 11.04 14.22 14.81
C LEU A 165 11.68 14.23 16.21
N LEU A 166 12.32 15.34 16.60
CA LEU A 166 13.06 15.48 17.86
C LEU A 166 12.30 16.27 18.92
N GLN A 167 11.26 17.02 18.53
CA GLN A 167 10.40 17.77 19.45
C GLN A 167 8.98 17.80 18.88
N PRO A 168 8.05 16.94 19.34
CA PRO A 168 6.65 17.17 19.04
C PRO A 168 6.30 18.56 19.58
N GLU A 169 5.67 19.41 18.76
CA GLU A 169 5.05 20.64 19.24
C GLU A 169 4.21 20.32 20.49
N ARG A 170 4.05 21.26 21.43
CA ARG A 170 3.25 21.02 22.64
C ARG A 170 1.85 20.50 22.24
N GLY A 171 1.59 19.21 22.52
CA GLY A 171 0.33 18.54 22.18
C GLY A 171 0.34 17.66 20.92
N GLY A 172 1.47 17.52 20.22
CA GLY A 172 1.65 16.57 19.10
C GLY A 172 1.62 15.11 19.57
N TRP A 173 1.21 14.17 18.69
CA TRP A 173 1.28 12.74 18.98
C TRP A 173 2.73 12.27 18.95
N ASP A 174 3.17 11.56 19.99
CA ASP A 174 4.51 10.97 20.01
C ASP A 174 4.53 9.56 19.37
N TRP A 175 5.74 8.98 19.27
CA TRP A 175 5.93 7.68 18.62
C TRP A 175 5.24 6.55 19.39
N LEU A 176 5.36 6.58 20.71
CA LEU A 176 4.82 5.55 21.59
C LEU A 176 3.29 5.61 21.63
N GLU A 177 2.71 6.81 21.62
CA GLU A 177 1.28 7.03 21.44
C GLU A 177 0.80 6.45 20.10
N CYS A 178 1.54 6.70 19.02
CA CYS A 178 1.22 6.11 17.72
C CYS A 178 1.35 4.58 17.73
N GLU A 179 2.34 4.01 18.40
CA GLU A 179 2.55 2.56 18.49
C GLU A 179 1.42 1.87 19.25
N PHE A 180 1.03 2.40 20.41
CA PHE A 180 -0.13 1.88 21.16
C PHE A 180 -1.42 1.97 20.36
N LEU A 181 -1.63 3.08 19.65
CA LEU A 181 -2.79 3.29 18.80
C LEU A 181 -2.84 2.27 17.64
N VAL A 182 -1.73 2.09 16.92
CA VAL A 182 -1.65 1.15 15.80
C VAL A 182 -1.87 -0.28 16.28
N HIS A 183 -1.27 -0.67 17.42
CA HIS A 183 -1.48 -1.99 18.00
C HIS A 183 -2.95 -2.25 18.37
N ASP A 184 -3.63 -1.29 19.01
CA ASP A 184 -5.05 -1.40 19.33
C ASP A 184 -5.94 -1.47 18.09
N TYR A 185 -5.64 -0.64 17.08
CA TYR A 185 -6.34 -0.66 15.80
C TYR A 185 -6.25 -2.03 15.13
N VAL A 186 -5.04 -2.59 15.03
CA VAL A 186 -4.83 -3.91 14.41
C VAL A 186 -5.53 -5.00 15.20
N THR A 187 -5.50 -4.95 16.54
CA THR A 187 -6.24 -5.89 17.39
C THR A 187 -7.75 -5.86 17.11
N MET A 188 -8.32 -4.68 16.87
CA MET A 188 -9.72 -4.56 16.45
C MET A 188 -9.93 -5.06 15.02
N LEU A 189 -8.98 -4.80 14.12
CA LEU A 189 -9.06 -5.23 12.72
C LEU A 189 -9.08 -6.75 12.62
N GLU A 190 -8.23 -7.45 13.37
CA GLU A 190 -8.23 -8.92 13.44
C GLU A 190 -9.59 -9.46 13.89
N LYS A 191 -10.17 -8.89 14.98
CA LYS A 191 -11.52 -9.26 15.44
C LYS A 191 -12.57 -9.00 14.38
N HIS A 192 -12.50 -7.85 13.72
CA HIS A 192 -13.43 -7.47 12.66
C HIS A 192 -13.41 -8.47 11.51
N LEU A 193 -12.21 -8.83 11.05
CA LEU A 193 -12.02 -9.76 9.94
C LEU A 193 -12.62 -11.13 10.25
N VAL A 194 -12.39 -11.66 11.44
CA VAL A 194 -12.94 -12.97 11.85
C VAL A 194 -14.42 -12.90 12.31
N GLY A 195 -15.07 -11.74 12.19
CA GLY A 195 -16.46 -11.55 12.61
C GLY A 195 -16.68 -11.57 14.13
N ALA A 196 -15.62 -11.48 14.93
CA ALA A 196 -15.73 -11.43 16.38
C ALA A 196 -16.27 -10.06 16.83
N ALA A 197 -17.10 -10.06 17.88
CA ALA A 197 -17.65 -8.83 18.43
C ALA A 197 -16.56 -7.96 19.08
N TYR A 198 -16.58 -6.66 18.80
CA TYR A 198 -15.73 -5.66 19.45
C TYR A 198 -16.47 -4.32 19.54
N SER A 199 -16.02 -3.45 20.45
CA SER A 199 -16.58 -2.11 20.62
C SER A 199 -15.50 -1.05 20.44
N LYS A 200 -15.63 -0.27 19.37
CA LYS A 200 -14.77 0.88 19.07
C LYS A 200 -14.66 1.85 20.25
N ALA A 201 -15.79 2.13 20.92
CA ALA A 201 -15.82 3.00 22.09
C ALA A 201 -15.13 2.39 23.32
N ALA A 202 -15.22 1.08 23.52
CA ALA A 202 -14.53 0.42 24.63
C ALA A 202 -13.00 0.43 24.44
N HIS A 203 -12.53 0.14 23.23
CA HIS A 203 -11.12 0.19 22.87
C HIS A 203 -10.52 1.60 23.05
N ARG A 204 -11.22 2.65 22.56
CA ARG A 204 -10.79 4.04 22.81
C ARG A 204 -10.69 4.38 24.28
N ARG A 205 -11.68 4.00 25.10
CA ARG A 205 -11.64 4.22 26.57
C ARG A 205 -10.48 3.50 27.24
N ALA A 206 -10.16 2.28 26.79
CA ALA A 206 -9.04 1.51 27.32
C ALA A 206 -7.67 2.09 26.93
N LEU A 207 -7.57 2.77 25.78
CA LEU A 207 -6.36 3.41 25.29
C LEU A 207 -6.01 4.72 26.02
N GLN A 208 -6.99 5.52 26.46
CA GLN A 208 -6.75 6.86 27.02
C GLN A 208 -5.61 6.92 28.06
N PRO A 209 -5.52 6.00 29.05
CA PRO A 209 -4.46 6.05 30.06
C PRO A 209 -3.04 5.84 29.49
N ARG A 210 -2.92 5.19 28.33
CA ARG A 210 -1.65 4.94 27.64
C ARG A 210 -1.29 6.05 26.66
N LEU A 211 -2.26 6.89 26.30
CA LEU A 211 -2.13 7.98 25.34
C LEU A 211 -2.20 9.33 26.05
N ASN A 212 -1.52 9.49 27.19
CA ASN A 212 -1.49 10.74 27.95
C ASN A 212 -2.88 11.36 28.22
N ASN A 213 -3.92 10.53 28.41
CA ASN A 213 -5.32 10.93 28.59
C ASN A 213 -5.91 11.74 27.43
N ARG A 214 -5.54 11.43 26.18
CA ARG A 214 -6.20 11.98 24.98
C ARG A 214 -7.71 11.71 25.01
N SER A 215 -8.49 12.65 24.49
CA SER A 215 -9.95 12.48 24.39
C SER A 215 -10.33 11.36 23.41
N GLU A 216 -11.48 10.71 23.63
CA GLU A 216 -11.96 9.68 22.70
C GLU A 216 -12.07 10.18 21.26
N GLY A 217 -12.52 11.42 21.06
CA GLY A 217 -12.60 12.02 19.72
C GLY A 217 -11.22 12.15 19.05
N SER A 218 -10.17 12.47 19.80
CA SER A 218 -8.81 12.54 19.28
C SER A 218 -8.29 11.15 18.87
N ILE A 219 -8.57 10.12 19.69
CA ILE A 219 -8.21 8.73 19.40
C ILE A 219 -8.97 8.22 18.17
N GLU A 220 -10.27 8.51 18.08
CA GLU A 220 -11.10 8.16 16.92
C GLU A 220 -10.58 8.77 15.62
N TYR A 221 -10.25 10.06 15.64
CA TYR A 221 -9.66 10.72 14.48
C TYR A 221 -8.30 10.11 14.11
N LYS A 222 -7.49 9.73 15.08
CA LYS A 222 -6.21 9.06 14.80
C LYS A 222 -6.41 7.63 14.24
N HIS A 223 -7.45 6.90 14.65
CA HIS A 223 -7.86 5.63 13.99
C HIS A 223 -8.35 5.85 12.55
N GLN A 224 -9.00 6.96 12.26
CA GLN A 224 -9.33 7.37 10.89
C GLN A 224 -8.06 7.63 10.06
N ASN A 225 -7.02 8.20 10.66
CA ASN A 225 -5.72 8.33 10.00
C ASN A 225 -5.06 6.97 9.71
N VAL A 226 -5.10 6.01 10.66
CA VAL A 226 -4.61 4.64 10.41
C VAL A 226 -5.38 3.99 9.25
N SER A 227 -6.70 4.19 9.19
CA SER A 227 -7.53 3.68 8.09
C SER A 227 -7.13 4.27 6.73
N ALA A 228 -6.71 5.55 6.69
CA ALA A 228 -6.18 6.16 5.47
C ALA A 228 -4.83 5.55 5.05
N VAL A 229 -3.91 5.31 5.99
CA VAL A 229 -2.63 4.66 5.68
C VAL A 229 -2.85 3.24 5.15
N LEU A 230 -3.74 2.46 5.77
CA LEU A 230 -4.07 1.10 5.29
C LEU A 230 -4.69 1.14 3.88
N LEU A 231 -5.60 2.07 3.64
CA LEU A 231 -6.23 2.26 2.34
C LEU A 231 -5.20 2.63 1.24
N GLU A 232 -4.24 3.50 1.54
CA GLU A 232 -3.12 3.81 0.63
C GLU A 232 -2.27 2.58 0.31
N LEU A 233 -2.09 1.67 1.28
CA LEU A 233 -1.35 0.43 1.11
C LEU A 233 -2.19 -0.68 0.44
N GLY A 234 -3.44 -0.40 0.08
CA GLY A 234 -4.37 -1.36 -0.51
C GLY A 234 -4.91 -2.40 0.48
N LEU A 235 -4.75 -2.17 1.78
CA LEU A 235 -5.17 -3.08 2.84
C LEU A 235 -6.60 -2.76 3.35
N PRO A 236 -7.35 -3.77 3.81
CA PRO A 236 -8.60 -3.59 4.53
C PRO A 236 -8.47 -2.68 5.75
N TYR A 237 -9.56 -1.99 6.08
CA TYR A 237 -9.67 -1.10 7.23
C TYR A 237 -11.02 -1.33 7.94
N ILE A 238 -11.13 -0.88 9.19
CA ILE A 238 -12.33 -1.05 10.01
C ILE A 238 -13.47 -0.10 9.55
N PRO A 239 -14.65 -0.61 9.16
CA PRO A 239 -15.80 0.21 8.82
C PRO A 239 -16.23 1.18 9.95
N GLY A 240 -16.61 2.39 9.53
CA GLY A 240 -16.98 3.49 10.42
C GLY A 240 -15.78 4.25 11.02
N TYR A 241 -14.54 3.84 10.79
CA TYR A 241 -13.40 4.76 10.83
C TYR A 241 -13.15 5.29 9.41
N LYS A 242 -13.89 6.35 9.04
CA LYS A 242 -13.76 7.00 7.72
C LYS A 242 -12.30 7.43 7.49
N PRO A 243 -11.61 6.96 6.43
CA PRO A 243 -10.22 7.32 6.17
C PRO A 243 -9.97 8.83 6.15
N ALA A 244 -9.05 9.31 6.98
CA ALA A 244 -8.63 10.71 7.06
C ALA A 244 -7.14 10.87 6.65
N PHE A 245 -6.90 11.48 5.50
CA PHE A 245 -5.57 11.54 4.86
C PHE A 245 -4.65 12.65 5.38
N ASN A 246 -5.19 13.56 6.21
CA ASN A 246 -4.38 14.54 6.91
C ASN A 246 -3.73 13.89 8.14
N TYR A 247 -2.64 13.16 7.93
CA TYR A 247 -1.89 12.48 8.99
C TYR A 247 -0.41 12.85 8.97
N GLN A 248 0.24 12.70 10.13
CA GLN A 248 1.68 12.94 10.28
C GLN A 248 2.49 11.79 9.67
N GLN A 249 3.61 12.08 9.01
CA GLN A 249 4.50 11.05 8.43
C GLN A 249 4.94 10.00 9.47
N GLN A 250 5.14 10.42 10.71
CA GLN A 250 5.45 9.53 11.82
C GLN A 250 4.40 8.43 12.03
N LEU A 251 3.11 8.72 11.88
CA LEU A 251 2.06 7.70 12.01
C LEU A 251 2.21 6.65 10.91
N LYS A 252 2.48 7.08 9.67
CA LYS A 252 2.72 6.18 8.55
C LYS A 252 3.93 5.29 8.80
N GLN A 253 5.03 5.85 9.32
CA GLN A 253 6.22 5.09 9.71
C GLN A 253 5.90 4.03 10.76
N VAL A 254 5.15 4.37 11.81
CA VAL A 254 4.75 3.41 12.85
C VAL A 254 3.87 2.29 12.28
N VAL A 255 2.90 2.61 11.42
CA VAL A 255 2.07 1.59 10.75
C VAL A 255 2.94 0.65 9.91
N LEU A 256 3.84 1.19 9.09
CA LEU A 256 4.72 0.39 8.23
C LEU A 256 5.67 -0.50 9.04
N SER A 257 6.29 0.04 10.10
CA SER A 257 7.12 -0.71 11.04
C SER A 257 6.35 -1.84 11.71
N TYR A 258 5.12 -1.56 12.16
CA TYR A 258 4.25 -2.57 12.76
C TYR A 258 3.96 -3.70 11.76
N LEU A 259 3.53 -3.38 10.53
CA LEU A 259 3.19 -4.37 9.51
C LEU A 259 4.40 -5.21 9.08
N ALA A 260 5.58 -4.58 8.94
CA ALA A 260 6.83 -5.27 8.63
C ALA A 260 7.20 -6.32 9.70
N GLY A 261 6.96 -6.01 10.98
CA GLY A 261 7.15 -6.95 12.09
C GLY A 261 6.05 -8.01 12.24
N HIS A 262 4.90 -7.83 11.60
CA HIS A 262 3.70 -8.65 11.79
C HIS A 262 3.18 -9.21 10.46
N GLN A 263 4.07 -9.79 9.64
CA GLN A 263 3.73 -10.32 8.32
C GLN A 263 2.57 -11.34 8.34
N LYS A 264 2.43 -12.11 9.41
CA LYS A 264 1.29 -13.03 9.60
C LYS A 264 -0.06 -12.31 9.65
N VAL A 265 -0.12 -11.16 10.32
CA VAL A 265 -1.35 -10.35 10.38
C VAL A 265 -1.72 -9.87 8.98
N VAL A 266 -0.75 -9.46 8.18
CA VAL A 266 -0.99 -9.05 6.78
C VAL A 266 -1.50 -10.24 5.94
N ASP A 267 -0.89 -11.41 6.11
CA ASP A 267 -1.31 -12.63 5.42
C ASP A 267 -2.74 -13.03 5.82
N ASP A 268 -3.08 -12.98 7.12
CA ASP A 268 -4.40 -13.28 7.65
C ASP A 268 -5.44 -12.23 7.22
N VAL A 269 -5.06 -10.95 7.19
CA VAL A 269 -5.91 -9.84 6.69
C VAL A 269 -6.27 -10.05 5.23
N ASN A 270 -5.29 -10.39 4.39
CA ASN A 270 -5.54 -10.70 2.98
C ASN A 270 -6.41 -11.96 2.83
N LEU A 271 -6.14 -13.00 3.62
CA LEU A 271 -6.89 -14.26 3.55
C LEU A 271 -8.35 -14.12 4.01
N VAL A 272 -8.60 -13.35 5.07
CA VAL A 272 -9.93 -13.24 5.69
C VAL A 272 -10.83 -12.21 4.97
N ALA A 273 -10.23 -11.19 4.36
CA ALA A 273 -10.92 -10.37 3.36
C ALA A 273 -11.50 -11.24 2.23
N ASP A 274 -10.81 -12.33 1.90
CA ASP A 274 -11.17 -13.27 0.84
C ASP A 274 -12.05 -14.47 1.31
N GLN A 275 -12.31 -14.67 2.62
CA GLN A 275 -13.12 -15.79 3.11
C GLN A 275 -14.63 -15.49 3.17
N VAL A 276 -15.49 -16.43 2.81
CA VAL A 276 -16.97 -16.29 2.87
C VAL A 276 -17.46 -16.22 4.32
N VAL A 277 -18.36 -15.29 4.64
CA VAL A 277 -19.21 -15.42 5.85
C VAL A 277 -20.29 -16.44 5.50
N GLY A 278 -20.30 -17.57 6.21
CA GLY A 278 -21.37 -18.55 6.05
C GLY A 278 -22.74 -17.88 6.20
N GLU A 279 -23.68 -18.26 5.34
CA GLU A 279 -25.05 -17.75 5.26
C GLU A 279 -25.59 -17.39 6.64
N SER A 280 -25.52 -16.11 7.01
CA SER A 280 -26.20 -15.62 8.20
C SER A 280 -27.65 -15.37 7.82
N ASP A 281 -28.50 -16.26 8.33
CA ASP A 281 -29.97 -16.27 8.40
C ASP A 281 -30.73 -15.23 7.56
N HIS A 282 -31.58 -15.77 6.68
CA HIS A 282 -32.67 -15.12 5.96
C HIS A 282 -33.39 -14.01 6.75
N HIS A 283 -32.80 -12.82 6.83
CA HIS A 283 -33.50 -11.62 7.24
C HIS A 283 -34.21 -11.05 6.01
N ASP A 284 -35.50 -10.78 6.16
CA ASP A 284 -36.28 -9.93 5.26
C ASP A 284 -35.82 -8.48 5.45
N TRP A 285 -34.62 -8.15 4.97
CA TRP A 285 -34.19 -6.77 4.84
C TRP A 285 -35.00 -6.10 3.75
N ALA A 286 -35.56 -4.93 4.07
CA ALA A 286 -36.28 -4.11 3.10
C ALA A 286 -35.27 -3.31 2.24
N TRP A 287 -35.60 -3.04 0.98
CA TRP A 287 -34.73 -2.33 0.04
C TRP A 287 -34.20 -1.01 0.60
N GLU A 288 -35.06 -0.24 1.26
CA GLU A 288 -34.76 1.07 1.82
C GLU A 288 -33.76 1.02 2.98
N THR A 289 -33.58 -0.16 3.58
CA THR A 289 -32.66 -0.34 4.73
C THR A 289 -31.24 -0.70 4.30
N VAL A 290 -31.07 -1.21 3.09
CA VAL A 290 -29.78 -1.67 2.57
C VAL A 290 -29.24 -0.81 1.44
N PHE A 291 -30.11 -0.08 0.74
CA PHE A 291 -29.73 0.77 -0.38
C PHE A 291 -29.25 2.15 0.11
N ASP A 292 -27.96 2.43 -0.09
CA ASP A 292 -27.39 3.78 0.03
C ASP A 292 -27.31 4.39 -1.39
N PRO A 293 -28.16 5.37 -1.73
CA PRO A 293 -28.16 5.99 -3.05
C PRO A 293 -26.98 6.93 -3.28
N GLU A 294 -26.27 7.33 -2.22
CA GLU A 294 -25.20 8.30 -2.31
C GLU A 294 -23.85 7.60 -2.55
N PRO A 295 -23.22 7.80 -3.72
CA PRO A 295 -21.90 7.25 -3.94
C PRO A 295 -20.90 7.82 -2.92
N PRO A 296 -19.87 7.05 -2.53
CA PRO A 296 -18.86 7.55 -1.62
C PRO A 296 -18.19 8.81 -2.19
N GLU A 297 -17.91 9.78 -1.32
CA GLU A 297 -17.12 10.96 -1.65
C GLU A 297 -15.82 10.55 -2.35
N ARG A 298 -15.46 11.24 -3.45
CA ARG A 298 -14.18 11.01 -4.13
C ARG A 298 -13.04 11.42 -3.21
N ILE A 299 -12.16 10.47 -2.91
CA ILE A 299 -10.95 10.72 -2.14
C ILE A 299 -9.75 10.84 -3.11
N PRO A 300 -9.01 11.97 -3.10
CA PRO A 300 -7.99 12.25 -4.11
C PRO A 300 -6.72 11.39 -4.03
N HIS A 301 -6.53 10.57 -3.00
CA HIS A 301 -5.26 9.88 -2.69
C HIS A 301 -5.27 8.37 -2.94
N VAL A 302 -6.36 7.83 -3.47
CA VAL A 302 -6.44 6.41 -3.81
C VAL A 302 -5.86 6.22 -5.21
N ALA A 303 -4.53 6.07 -5.30
CA ALA A 303 -3.86 5.70 -6.54
C ALA A 303 -4.06 4.20 -6.83
N GLU A 304 -4.07 3.80 -8.11
CA GLU A 304 -4.00 2.38 -8.47
C GLU A 304 -2.74 1.76 -7.86
N GLY A 305 -2.92 0.86 -6.90
CA GLY A 305 -1.81 0.16 -6.25
C GLY A 305 -1.00 -0.59 -7.30
N ARG A 306 0.29 -0.26 -7.45
CA ARG A 306 1.20 -1.06 -8.28
C ARG A 306 1.37 -2.44 -7.60
N PRO A 307 1.23 -3.56 -8.32
CA PRO A 307 1.42 -4.87 -7.71
C PRO A 307 2.86 -5.00 -7.21
N SER A 308 3.03 -5.34 -5.92
CA SER A 308 4.33 -5.72 -5.36
C SER A 308 4.62 -7.17 -5.74
N TYR A 309 5.51 -7.40 -6.73
CA TYR A 309 5.89 -8.74 -7.22
C TYR A 309 7.01 -9.38 -6.40
N LEU A 310 6.99 -9.23 -5.07
CA LEU A 310 7.82 -10.08 -4.23
C LEU A 310 7.13 -11.42 -4.03
N ALA A 311 7.89 -12.48 -4.26
CA ALA A 311 7.47 -13.85 -4.48
C ALA A 311 6.49 -14.43 -3.42
N LYS A 312 5.24 -13.99 -3.49
CA LYS A 312 4.07 -14.87 -3.52
C LYS A 312 3.42 -14.56 -4.86
N ARG A 313 3.30 -15.55 -5.74
CA ARG A 313 2.31 -15.49 -6.84
C ARG A 313 0.96 -15.24 -6.17
N ILE A 314 0.55 -13.99 -6.02
CA ILE A 314 -0.86 -13.65 -5.90
C ILE A 314 -1.38 -13.88 -7.30
N ASP A 315 -1.74 -15.13 -7.56
CA ASP A 315 -2.37 -15.52 -8.80
C ASP A 315 -3.74 -14.82 -8.80
N PHE A 316 -3.83 -13.69 -9.51
CA PHE A 316 -5.04 -12.88 -9.57
C PHE A 316 -6.23 -13.69 -10.09
N SER A 317 -5.97 -14.68 -10.95
CA SER A 317 -6.98 -15.66 -11.37
C SER A 317 -7.43 -16.57 -10.22
N GLU A 318 -6.57 -16.85 -9.24
CA GLU A 318 -6.98 -17.52 -8.00
C GLU A 318 -7.67 -16.58 -7.00
N ARG A 319 -7.33 -15.29 -6.96
CA ARG A 319 -8.03 -14.29 -6.13
C ARG A 319 -9.46 -14.07 -6.63
N GLU A 320 -9.65 -13.99 -7.94
CA GLU A 320 -10.97 -13.94 -8.59
C GLU A 320 -11.72 -15.28 -8.44
N ARG A 321 -11.04 -16.43 -8.61
CA ARG A 321 -11.65 -17.76 -8.35
C ARG A 321 -12.08 -17.93 -6.89
N ARG A 322 -11.32 -17.42 -5.92
CA ARG A 322 -11.67 -17.47 -4.48
C ARG A 322 -12.79 -16.47 -4.14
N ASN A 323 -12.84 -15.33 -4.83
CA ASN A 323 -13.92 -14.35 -4.72
C ASN A 323 -15.21 -14.75 -5.44
N ARG A 324 -15.19 -15.82 -6.25
CA ARG A 324 -16.37 -16.28 -7.00
C ARG A 324 -17.56 -16.55 -6.08
N GLN A 325 -17.35 -17.19 -4.93
CA GLN A 325 -18.45 -17.46 -3.99
C GLN A 325 -19.01 -16.19 -3.34
N LEU A 326 -18.15 -15.21 -3.05
CA LEU A 326 -18.57 -13.91 -2.50
C LEU A 326 -19.33 -13.10 -3.56
N GLY A 327 -18.83 -13.08 -4.80
CA GLY A 327 -19.50 -12.48 -5.96
C GLY A 327 -20.85 -13.11 -6.21
N GLU A 328 -20.91 -14.44 -6.34
CA GLU A 328 -22.16 -15.18 -6.53
C GLU A 328 -23.17 -14.93 -5.39
N SER A 329 -22.70 -14.86 -4.14
CA SER A 329 -23.58 -14.56 -2.99
C SER A 329 -24.13 -13.13 -3.05
N ALA A 330 -23.30 -12.16 -3.46
CA ALA A 330 -23.71 -10.77 -3.62
C ALA A 330 -24.66 -10.59 -4.81
N GLU A 331 -24.40 -11.22 -5.94
CA GLU A 331 -25.28 -11.23 -7.12
C GLU A 331 -26.64 -11.85 -6.77
N LYS A 332 -26.66 -13.00 -6.09
CA LYS A 332 -27.89 -13.62 -5.58
C LYS A 332 -28.65 -12.71 -4.61
N PHE A 333 -27.92 -12.00 -3.75
CA PHE A 333 -28.50 -11.01 -2.84
C PHE A 333 -29.16 -9.86 -3.61
N VAL A 334 -28.43 -9.22 -4.52
CA VAL A 334 -28.95 -8.12 -5.36
C VAL A 334 -30.14 -8.56 -6.19
N LEU A 335 -30.11 -9.76 -6.78
CA LEU A 335 -31.22 -10.33 -7.55
C LEU A 335 -32.51 -10.39 -6.71
N ARG A 336 -32.42 -10.88 -5.48
CA ARG A 336 -33.55 -10.93 -4.55
C ARG A 336 -34.05 -9.53 -4.21
N MET A 337 -33.13 -8.62 -3.90
CA MET A 337 -33.44 -7.25 -3.51
C MET A 337 -34.12 -6.47 -4.64
N GLU A 338 -33.69 -6.63 -5.90
CA GLU A 338 -34.31 -6.01 -7.07
C GLU A 338 -35.73 -6.52 -7.32
N LYS A 339 -35.97 -7.82 -7.12
CA LYS A 339 -37.34 -8.38 -7.18
C LYS A 339 -38.23 -7.78 -6.11
N GLN A 340 -37.73 -7.65 -4.88
CA GLN A 340 -38.47 -7.02 -3.79
C GLN A 340 -38.77 -5.55 -4.08
N ARG A 341 -37.80 -4.80 -4.64
CA ARG A 341 -37.99 -3.39 -5.07
C ARG A 341 -39.15 -3.27 -6.07
N LEU A 342 -39.13 -4.06 -7.14
CA LEU A 342 -40.18 -4.02 -8.17
C LEU A 342 -41.56 -4.43 -7.61
N ILE A 343 -41.61 -5.42 -6.72
CA ILE A 343 -42.86 -5.81 -6.04
C ILE A 343 -43.39 -4.67 -5.17
N ALA A 344 -42.53 -4.00 -4.41
CA ALA A 344 -42.88 -2.85 -3.58
C ALA A 344 -43.38 -1.66 -4.42
N GLU A 345 -42.87 -1.51 -5.64
CA GLU A 345 -43.29 -0.52 -6.63
C GLU A 345 -44.52 -0.98 -7.46
N ASN A 346 -45.21 -2.04 -7.04
CA ASN A 346 -46.40 -2.62 -7.68
C ASN A 346 -46.17 -3.15 -9.11
N ARG A 347 -44.97 -3.64 -9.43
CA ARG A 347 -44.61 -4.30 -10.70
C ARG A 347 -44.16 -5.76 -10.50
N PRO A 348 -45.03 -6.66 -9.99
CA PRO A 348 -44.70 -8.08 -9.84
C PRO A 348 -44.48 -8.79 -11.19
N ASP A 349 -45.05 -8.24 -12.27
CA ASP A 349 -44.81 -8.64 -13.66
C ASP A 349 -43.31 -8.50 -14.01
N LEU A 350 -42.72 -7.33 -13.76
CA LEU A 350 -41.29 -7.10 -14.02
C LEU A 350 -40.38 -7.84 -13.05
N ALA A 351 -40.81 -7.99 -11.79
CA ALA A 351 -40.07 -8.78 -10.81
C ALA A 351 -39.87 -10.24 -11.28
N ALA A 352 -40.83 -10.80 -12.01
CA ALA A 352 -40.72 -12.14 -12.59
C ALA A 352 -39.69 -12.21 -13.74
N GLU A 353 -39.44 -11.08 -14.42
CA GLU A 353 -38.52 -10.97 -15.56
C GLU A 353 -37.08 -10.60 -15.19
N VAL A 354 -36.81 -10.23 -13.93
CA VAL A 354 -35.45 -9.95 -13.44
C VAL A 354 -34.58 -11.20 -13.59
N GLU A 355 -33.42 -11.02 -14.22
CA GLU A 355 -32.55 -12.12 -14.64
C GLU A 355 -31.11 -11.95 -14.16
N TRP A 356 -30.59 -13.01 -13.53
CA TRP A 356 -29.16 -13.20 -13.33
C TRP A 356 -28.51 -13.57 -14.67
N SER A 357 -27.99 -12.56 -15.35
CA SER A 357 -27.56 -12.63 -16.75
C SER A 357 -26.18 -13.25 -16.88
N SER A 358 -25.24 -12.92 -15.98
CA SER A 358 -23.91 -13.53 -15.94
C SER A 358 -23.96 -15.04 -15.71
N GLU A 359 -24.84 -15.52 -14.81
CA GLU A 359 -25.06 -16.96 -14.57
C GLU A 359 -25.68 -17.67 -15.78
N LYS A 360 -26.71 -17.09 -16.40
CA LYS A 360 -27.47 -17.78 -17.47
C LYS A 360 -26.84 -17.68 -18.85
N ARG A 361 -26.23 -16.55 -19.20
CA ARG A 361 -25.77 -16.21 -20.56
C ARG A 361 -24.25 -16.09 -20.65
N GLY A 362 -23.55 -16.04 -19.52
CA GLY A 362 -22.10 -15.90 -19.43
C GLY A 362 -21.66 -14.49 -19.02
N ASP A 363 -20.40 -14.41 -18.58
CA ASP A 363 -19.70 -13.22 -18.06
C ASP A 363 -19.34 -12.17 -19.14
N GLY A 364 -19.46 -12.51 -20.42
CA GLY A 364 -19.13 -11.62 -21.55
C GLY A 364 -20.11 -10.47 -21.81
N LEU A 365 -21.19 -10.33 -21.02
CA LEU A 365 -22.23 -9.30 -21.26
C LEU A 365 -21.86 -7.90 -20.77
N GLY A 366 -20.91 -7.79 -19.82
CA GLY A 366 -20.51 -6.51 -19.23
C GLY A 366 -21.44 -6.02 -18.10
N TYR A 367 -22.31 -6.89 -17.59
CA TYR A 367 -23.16 -6.70 -16.41
C TYR A 367 -23.60 -8.07 -15.84
N ASP A 368 -24.01 -8.10 -14.56
CA ASP A 368 -24.42 -9.32 -13.86
C ASP A 368 -25.94 -9.56 -13.90
N ILE A 369 -26.74 -8.52 -13.65
CA ILE A 369 -28.19 -8.63 -13.47
C ILE A 369 -28.92 -7.68 -14.41
N ARG A 370 -29.93 -8.20 -15.11
CA ARG A 370 -30.90 -7.41 -15.86
C ARG A 370 -32.14 -7.18 -15.00
N SER A 371 -32.45 -5.92 -14.74
CA SER A 371 -33.62 -5.46 -14.01
C SER A 371 -34.35 -4.37 -14.82
N PHE A 372 -35.30 -3.68 -14.20
CA PHE A 372 -36.16 -2.70 -14.87
C PHE A 372 -36.43 -1.48 -14.00
N ASP A 373 -36.67 -0.34 -14.62
CA ASP A 373 -37.27 0.82 -13.97
C ASP A 373 -38.80 0.64 -13.86
N ALA A 374 -39.38 0.85 -12.67
CA ALA A 374 -40.81 0.64 -12.47
C ALA A 374 -41.69 1.70 -13.13
N LEU A 375 -41.15 2.92 -13.34
CA LEU A 375 -41.89 4.02 -13.96
C LEU A 375 -42.02 3.84 -15.48
N GLY A 376 -40.93 3.49 -16.16
CA GLY A 376 -40.86 3.47 -17.63
C GLY A 376 -40.75 2.10 -18.28
N ASP A 377 -40.62 1.02 -17.51
CA ASP A 377 -40.32 -0.33 -18.03
C ASP A 377 -39.03 -0.40 -18.86
N GLN A 378 -38.07 0.48 -18.54
CA GLN A 378 -36.78 0.53 -19.20
C GLN A 378 -35.83 -0.45 -18.52
N GLU A 379 -35.04 -1.17 -19.31
CA GLU A 379 -34.05 -2.09 -18.77
C GLU A 379 -33.00 -1.34 -17.93
N ARG A 380 -32.57 -2.00 -16.86
CA ARG A 380 -31.43 -1.60 -16.02
C ARG A 380 -30.43 -2.74 -16.02
N PHE A 381 -29.17 -2.40 -16.27
CA PHE A 381 -28.06 -3.36 -16.27
C PHE A 381 -27.20 -3.14 -15.04
N LEU A 382 -27.16 -4.13 -14.17
CA LEU A 382 -26.54 -4.02 -12.85
C LEU A 382 -25.24 -4.82 -12.84
N GLU A 383 -24.15 -4.13 -12.50
CA GLU A 383 -22.86 -4.74 -12.15
C GLU A 383 -22.73 -4.79 -10.63
N VAL A 384 -22.32 -5.94 -10.06
CA VAL A 384 -22.29 -6.19 -8.62
C VAL A 384 -20.85 -6.44 -8.16
N LYS A 385 -20.34 -5.60 -7.26
CA LYS A 385 -18.98 -5.71 -6.70
C LYS A 385 -19.01 -5.91 -5.20
N ALA A 386 -18.80 -7.13 -4.72
CA ALA A 386 -18.80 -7.41 -3.29
C ALA A 386 -17.50 -6.98 -2.58
N THR A 387 -17.59 -6.51 -1.33
CA THR A 387 -16.43 -6.29 -0.46
C THR A 387 -16.79 -6.47 1.02
N LYS A 388 -15.84 -6.96 1.83
CA LYS A 388 -15.93 -6.90 3.31
C LYS A 388 -15.33 -5.61 3.89
N SER A 389 -14.59 -4.87 3.07
CA SER A 389 -13.97 -3.62 3.50
C SER A 389 -14.98 -2.47 3.42
N GLY A 390 -14.63 -1.31 3.97
CA GLY A 390 -15.52 -0.16 3.87
C GLY A 390 -15.66 0.39 2.44
N LYS A 391 -16.67 1.25 2.24
CA LYS A 391 -17.09 1.79 0.94
C LYS A 391 -16.01 2.53 0.11
N TYR A 392 -14.87 2.88 0.71
CA TYR A 392 -13.77 3.57 0.03
C TYR A 392 -12.70 2.63 -0.54
N GLN A 393 -12.75 1.33 -0.21
CA GLN A 393 -11.78 0.36 -0.73
C GLN A 393 -11.88 0.30 -2.28
N PRO A 394 -10.77 0.31 -3.04
CA PRO A 394 -10.81 0.06 -4.48
C PRO A 394 -11.41 -1.32 -4.83
N PHE A 395 -11.89 -1.45 -6.05
CA PHE A 395 -12.32 -2.72 -6.64
C PHE A 395 -11.97 -2.71 -8.12
N PHE A 396 -11.84 -3.90 -8.70
CA PHE A 396 -11.54 -4.05 -10.12
C PHE A 396 -12.81 -3.95 -10.95
N ILE A 397 -12.67 -3.35 -12.14
CA ILE A 397 -13.68 -3.35 -13.19
C ILE A 397 -13.00 -3.84 -14.46
N SER A 398 -13.62 -4.78 -15.17
CA SER A 398 -13.08 -5.27 -16.44
C SER A 398 -13.25 -4.22 -17.54
N GLU A 399 -12.43 -4.28 -18.60
CA GLU A 399 -12.58 -3.35 -19.73
C GLU A 399 -13.91 -3.57 -20.46
N ASN A 400 -14.48 -4.77 -20.40
CA ASN A 400 -15.80 -5.08 -20.94
C ASN A 400 -16.90 -4.36 -20.13
N GLU A 401 -16.91 -4.51 -18.80
CA GLU A 401 -17.82 -3.79 -17.89
C GLU A 401 -17.71 -2.28 -18.07
N ARG A 402 -16.48 -1.77 -18.15
CA ARG A 402 -16.24 -0.34 -18.36
C ARG A 402 -16.81 0.13 -19.69
N SER A 403 -16.52 -0.57 -20.78
CA SER A 403 -17.01 -0.23 -22.13
C SER A 403 -18.53 -0.25 -22.17
N PHE A 404 -19.15 -1.29 -21.61
CA PHE A 404 -20.61 -1.41 -21.52
C PHE A 404 -21.23 -0.28 -20.68
N SER A 405 -20.62 0.07 -19.54
CA SER A 405 -21.09 1.18 -18.69
C SER A 405 -21.06 2.54 -19.37
N ILE A 406 -20.14 2.73 -20.32
CA ILE A 406 -20.04 3.95 -21.12
C ILE A 406 -21.12 3.95 -22.21
N GLU A 407 -21.31 2.82 -22.89
CA GLU A 407 -22.30 2.68 -23.98
C GLU A 407 -23.74 2.77 -23.46
N PHE A 408 -24.03 2.15 -22.32
CA PHE A 408 -25.36 2.09 -21.70
C PHE A 408 -25.47 2.96 -20.44
N SER A 409 -24.81 4.11 -20.40
CA SER A 409 -24.66 4.93 -19.18
C SER A 409 -25.97 5.32 -18.50
N GLU A 410 -27.06 5.49 -19.26
CA GLU A 410 -28.37 5.82 -18.70
C GLU A 410 -29.03 4.65 -17.95
N ALA A 411 -28.81 3.41 -18.44
CA ALA A 411 -29.39 2.18 -17.91
C ALA A 411 -28.45 1.42 -16.94
N PHE A 412 -27.15 1.68 -17.02
CA PHE A 412 -26.14 0.98 -16.23
C PHE A 412 -26.14 1.44 -14.77
N ARG A 413 -26.06 0.49 -13.83
CA ARG A 413 -25.97 0.75 -12.40
C ARG A 413 -24.89 -0.14 -11.80
N LEU A 414 -24.06 0.44 -10.94
CA LEU A 414 -23.03 -0.29 -10.20
C LEU A 414 -23.46 -0.41 -8.74
N TYR A 415 -23.63 -1.64 -8.26
CA TYR A 415 -23.91 -1.93 -6.86
C TYR A 415 -22.67 -2.52 -6.19
N ARG A 416 -22.43 -2.07 -4.97
CA ARG A 416 -21.27 -2.46 -4.19
C ARG A 416 -21.61 -2.65 -2.72
#